data_AF-A0A8T7IB27-F1
#
_entry.id   AF-A0A8T7IB27-F1
#
_cell.length_a   1.000
_cell.length_b   1.000
_cell.length_c   1.000
_cell.angle_alpha   90.00
_cell.angle_beta   90.00
_cell.angle_gamma   90.00
#
_symmetry.space_group_name_H-M   'P 1'
#
loop_
_entity.id
_entity.type
_entity.pdbx_description
1 polymer ?
#
loop_
_entity_poly.entity_id
_entity_poly.type
_entity_poly.pdbx_seq_one_letter_code
_entity_poly.pdbx_strand_id
1 'polypeptide(L)'
;MFKMSVYLIQISITNENSIPYNRVFDIVISQSFDLTEVNLIMKRRHFLAGAAGVLAAGSTIGYASLNSKPDNAFNTLAEVKVQLRSLMDALSKNESVEVSRFVSSNNAWTPAQHFVHMAQSIELSINGYPVHRSDTFKSFVGPLAFSVFSSKGASTHNTMELIPGTKPVTPDLPLSQAVNRLIAAIEMFESSDKVQSHFAYGDLTIAEYQNAHLFHINEHWQDLSFA
;
A
#
# COMPACT_ATOMS: atom_id res chain seq x y z
N MET A 1 14.13 -2.17 -43.91
CA MET A 1 13.60 -1.20 -42.93
C MET A 1 12.63 -1.95 -42.03
N PHE A 2 12.97 -2.12 -40.75
CA PHE A 2 12.10 -2.76 -39.77
C PHE A 2 11.02 -1.76 -39.34
N LYS A 3 9.74 -2.05 -39.61
CA LYS A 3 8.62 -1.30 -39.02
C LYS A 3 8.52 -1.69 -37.54
N MET A 4 8.76 -0.74 -36.65
CA MET A 4 8.54 -0.93 -35.21
C MET A 4 7.10 -0.50 -34.91
N SER A 5 6.22 -1.46 -34.69
CA SER A 5 4.84 -1.19 -34.25
C SER A 5 4.82 -1.07 -32.73
N VAL A 6 4.43 0.08 -32.21
CA VAL A 6 4.17 0.29 -30.78
C VAL A 6 2.68 0.07 -30.54
N TYR A 7 2.33 -0.84 -29.64
CA TYR A 7 0.95 -1.12 -29.25
C TYR A 7 0.64 -0.41 -27.93
N LEU A 8 -0.39 0.44 -27.91
CA LEU A 8 -0.93 0.98 -26.66
C LEU A 8 -1.97 -0.02 -26.14
N ILE A 9 -1.74 -0.60 -24.97
CA ILE A 9 -2.69 -1.52 -24.33
C ILE A 9 -3.64 -0.71 -23.47
N GLN A 10 -4.90 -0.56 -23.90
CA GLN A 10 -5.95 0.04 -23.08
C GLN A 10 -6.70 -1.07 -22.33
N ILE A 11 -6.48 -1.16 -21.02
CA ILE A 11 -7.17 -2.13 -20.15
C ILE A 11 -8.44 -1.45 -19.62
N SER A 12 -9.62 -1.95 -20.00
CA SER A 12 -10.89 -1.47 -19.44
C SER A 12 -11.46 -2.50 -18.47
N ILE A 13 -11.90 -2.05 -17.29
CA ILE A 13 -12.54 -2.88 -16.26
C ILE A 13 -14.02 -2.51 -16.23
N THR A 14 -14.91 -3.40 -16.67
CA THR A 14 -16.35 -3.26 -16.44
C THR A 14 -16.72 -4.02 -15.17
N ASN A 15 -17.46 -3.36 -14.28
CA ASN A 15 -18.00 -3.96 -13.09
C ASN A 15 -19.44 -4.35 -13.38
N GLU A 16 -19.68 -5.60 -13.80
CA GLU A 16 -21.04 -6.14 -13.76
C GLU A 16 -21.31 -6.60 -12.33
N ASN A 17 -22.32 -5.95 -11.74
CA ASN A 17 -22.78 -6.21 -10.40
C ASN A 17 -23.18 -7.69 -10.24
N SER A 18 -22.95 -8.20 -9.02
CA SER A 18 -23.40 -9.48 -8.47
C SER A 18 -22.69 -10.75 -8.96
N ILE A 19 -21.53 -11.07 -8.33
CA ILE A 19 -21.15 -12.38 -7.74
C ILE A 19 -19.73 -12.20 -7.14
N PRO A 20 -19.44 -12.68 -5.90
CA PRO A 20 -18.11 -12.59 -5.34
C PRO A 20 -17.24 -13.71 -5.95
N TYR A 21 -16.01 -13.38 -6.35
CA TYR A 21 -15.02 -14.29 -6.94
C TYR A 21 -15.29 -14.72 -8.39
N ASN A 22 -15.12 -13.78 -9.33
CA ASN A 22 -14.30 -13.95 -10.56
C ASN A 22 -14.45 -12.69 -11.42
N ARG A 23 -13.37 -11.92 -11.62
CA ARG A 23 -13.32 -10.91 -12.68
C ARG A 23 -12.76 -11.60 -13.93
N VAL A 24 -13.60 -11.80 -14.94
CA VAL A 24 -13.13 -12.17 -16.28
C VAL A 24 -12.54 -10.90 -16.91
N PHE A 25 -11.31 -10.99 -17.41
CA PHE A 25 -10.65 -9.90 -18.14
C PHE A 25 -10.87 -10.12 -19.63
N ASP A 26 -11.75 -9.33 -20.26
CA ASP A 26 -11.80 -9.27 -21.72
C ASP A 26 -10.77 -8.24 -22.21
N ILE A 27 -9.74 -8.72 -22.91
CA ILE A 27 -8.74 -7.89 -23.58
C ILE A 27 -9.26 -7.61 -25.00
N VAL A 28 -9.77 -6.40 -25.23
CA VAL A 28 -10.15 -5.94 -26.57
C VAL A 28 -9.04 -5.04 -27.11
N ILE A 29 -8.38 -5.46 -28.19
CA ILE A 29 -7.37 -4.66 -28.91
C ILE A 29 -8.09 -3.79 -29.93
N SER A 30 -8.06 -2.46 -29.77
CA SER A 30 -8.61 -1.53 -30.76
C SER A 30 -7.58 -0.50 -31.23
N GLN A 31 -7.22 -0.62 -32.51
CA GLN A 31 -6.54 0.34 -33.40
C GLN A 31 -5.00 0.41 -33.42
N SER A 32 -4.48 0.67 -34.64
CA SER A 32 -3.07 0.77 -35.02
C SER A 32 -2.80 2.12 -35.72
N PHE A 33 -1.68 2.79 -35.41
CA PHE A 33 -1.24 4.01 -36.08
C PHE A 33 0.08 3.81 -36.86
N ASP A 34 0.23 4.49 -38.02
CA ASP A 34 1.45 4.50 -38.86
C ASP A 34 2.26 5.78 -38.62
N LEU A 35 3.59 5.67 -38.47
CA LEU A 35 4.48 6.73 -37.97
C LEU A 35 5.24 7.49 -39.08
N THR A 36 4.66 7.69 -40.26
CA THR A 36 5.37 8.38 -41.34
C THR A 36 5.40 9.91 -41.24
N GLU A 37 4.74 10.55 -40.27
CA GLU A 37 4.75 12.02 -40.15
C GLU A 37 4.82 12.54 -38.71
N VAL A 38 5.98 12.47 -38.04
CA VAL A 38 6.35 13.47 -37.03
C VAL A 38 7.87 13.61 -37.00
N ASN A 39 8.42 14.49 -37.83
CA ASN A 39 9.75 15.04 -37.61
C ASN A 39 9.56 16.54 -37.37
N LEU A 40 9.79 17.01 -36.14
CA LEU A 40 10.37 18.32 -35.81
C LEU A 40 10.58 18.42 -34.29
N ILE A 41 11.84 18.25 -33.92
CA ILE A 41 12.57 19.01 -32.88
C ILE A 41 12.16 18.79 -31.42
N MET A 42 13.01 18.01 -30.74
CA MET A 42 13.20 18.00 -29.30
C MET A 42 13.46 19.41 -28.74
N LYS A 43 12.64 19.83 -27.76
CA LYS A 43 13.11 20.60 -26.61
C LYS A 43 12.86 19.78 -25.35
N ARG A 44 13.96 19.29 -24.77
CA ARG A 44 14.05 18.72 -23.42
C ARG A 44 13.50 19.72 -22.41
N ARG A 45 12.19 19.67 -22.15
CA ARG A 45 11.51 20.44 -21.07
C ARG A 45 10.06 20.06 -20.80
N HIS A 46 9.45 19.18 -21.59
CA HIS A 46 8.05 18.77 -21.43
C HIS A 46 7.84 17.39 -20.79
N PHE A 47 8.88 16.72 -20.29
CA PHE A 47 8.69 15.43 -19.60
C PHE A 47 8.02 15.56 -18.22
N LEU A 48 7.89 16.77 -17.68
CA LEU A 48 7.18 17.04 -16.42
C LEU A 48 5.69 17.37 -16.60
N ALA A 49 5.19 17.46 -17.83
CA ALA A 49 3.78 17.79 -18.09
C ALA A 49 2.92 16.57 -18.48
N GLY A 50 3.49 15.36 -18.52
CA GLY A 50 2.81 14.13 -18.94
C GLY A 50 2.16 13.30 -17.83
N ALA A 51 2.39 13.61 -16.55
CA ALA A 51 1.85 12.83 -15.43
C ALA A 51 0.40 13.21 -15.06
N ALA A 52 -0.12 14.34 -15.56
CA ALA A 52 -1.48 14.81 -15.25
C ALA A 52 -2.57 14.18 -16.15
N GLY A 53 -2.22 13.23 -17.03
CA GLY A 53 -3.04 12.86 -18.19
C GLY A 53 -3.41 11.38 -18.33
N VAL A 54 -3.36 10.56 -17.27
CA VAL A 54 -3.95 9.20 -17.29
C VAL A 54 -5.09 9.15 -16.27
N LEU A 55 -6.21 9.78 -16.62
CA LEU A 55 -7.47 9.76 -15.86
C LEU A 55 -8.50 8.79 -16.46
N ALA A 56 -8.11 7.86 -17.33
CA ALA A 56 -9.04 6.90 -17.92
C ALA A 56 -8.61 5.46 -17.66
N ALA A 57 -9.50 4.72 -16.98
CA ALA A 57 -9.50 3.27 -16.72
C ALA A 57 -8.62 2.75 -15.56
N GLY A 58 -8.98 3.11 -14.32
CA GLY A 58 -8.51 2.42 -13.11
C GLY A 58 -8.51 3.35 -11.91
N SER A 59 -9.62 3.39 -11.18
CA SER A 59 -9.84 4.30 -10.04
C SER A 59 -8.76 4.25 -8.95
N THR A 60 -7.90 3.24 -8.89
CA THR A 60 -6.85 3.11 -7.87
C THR A 60 -5.59 3.93 -8.15
N ILE A 61 -5.17 4.08 -9.42
CA ILE A 61 -3.94 4.82 -9.77
C ILE A 61 -4.16 6.34 -9.77
N GLY A 62 -5.36 6.79 -10.18
CA GLY A 62 -5.73 8.21 -10.15
C GLY A 62 -5.84 8.77 -8.72
N TYR A 63 -6.42 8.01 -7.79
CA TYR A 63 -6.49 8.38 -6.37
C TYR A 63 -5.11 8.39 -5.69
N ALA A 64 -4.26 7.39 -5.98
CA ALA A 64 -2.86 7.36 -5.57
C ALA A 64 -2.08 8.63 -6.00
N SER A 65 -2.44 9.23 -7.13
CA SER A 65 -1.79 10.43 -7.65
C SER A 65 -2.14 11.72 -6.88
N LEU A 66 -3.11 11.72 -5.97
CA LEU A 66 -3.50 12.92 -5.19
C LEU A 66 -2.99 12.90 -3.75
N ASN A 67 -2.70 11.73 -3.18
CA ASN A 67 -2.17 11.66 -1.82
C ASN A 67 -0.68 12.00 -1.78
N SER A 68 -0.33 12.81 -0.80
CA SER A 68 1.05 13.14 -0.41
C SER A 68 1.24 12.69 1.03
N LYS A 69 2.49 12.50 1.44
CA LYS A 69 2.83 12.25 2.84
C LYS A 69 2.21 13.31 3.75
N PRO A 70 1.40 12.96 4.77
CA PRO A 70 0.82 13.93 5.68
C PRO A 70 1.89 14.52 6.60
N ASP A 71 1.66 15.74 7.10
CA ASP A 71 2.65 16.50 7.90
C ASP A 71 3.07 15.78 9.20
N ASN A 72 2.22 14.91 9.73
CA ASN A 72 2.45 14.11 10.94
C ASN A 72 2.89 12.66 10.65
N ALA A 73 3.24 12.33 9.40
CA ALA A 73 3.71 10.98 9.07
C ALA A 73 5.11 10.70 9.60
N PHE A 74 5.29 9.45 10.05
CA PHE A 74 6.60 8.93 10.43
C PHE A 74 7.55 8.88 9.23
N ASN A 75 8.83 9.13 9.49
CA ASN A 75 9.91 9.02 8.53
C ASN A 75 10.71 7.73 8.69
N THR A 76 10.67 7.11 9.87
CA THR A 76 11.44 5.90 10.17
C THR A 76 10.66 4.92 11.05
N LEU A 77 10.97 3.62 10.95
CA LEU A 77 10.38 2.61 11.83
C LEU A 77 10.82 2.80 13.29
N ALA A 78 11.96 3.48 13.52
CA ALA A 78 12.39 3.89 14.85
C ALA A 78 11.43 4.90 15.49
N GLU A 79 10.98 5.91 14.74
CA GLU A 79 9.97 6.88 15.20
C GLU A 79 8.65 6.18 15.54
N VAL A 80 8.21 5.24 14.69
CA VAL A 80 7.01 4.42 14.95
C VAL A 80 7.17 3.69 16.28
N LYS A 81 8.28 2.99 16.51
CA LYS A 81 8.51 2.26 17.78
C LYS A 81 8.52 3.17 19.00
N VAL A 82 9.10 4.38 18.91
CA VAL A 82 9.06 5.35 20.01
C VAL A 82 7.61 5.70 20.37
N GLN A 83 6.80 6.00 19.35
CA GLN A 83 5.39 6.33 19.56
C GLN A 83 4.60 5.14 20.14
N LEU A 84 4.81 3.92 19.63
CA LEU A 84 4.16 2.70 20.14
C LEU A 84 4.54 2.39 21.59
N ARG A 85 5.81 2.60 21.97
CA ARG A 85 6.26 2.41 23.36
C ARG A 85 5.67 3.47 24.30
N SER A 86 5.59 4.73 23.84
CA SER A 86 4.91 5.78 24.61
C SER A 86 3.42 5.44 24.83
N LEU A 87 2.75 4.90 23.82
CA LEU A 87 1.37 4.41 23.94
C LEU A 87 1.29 3.24 24.93
N MET A 88 2.21 2.28 24.87
CA MET A 88 2.26 1.16 25.80
C MET A 88 2.43 1.62 27.26
N ASP A 89 3.31 2.59 27.50
CA ASP A 89 3.52 3.17 28.82
C ASP A 89 2.26 3.89 29.34
N ALA A 90 1.53 4.58 28.45
CA ALA A 90 0.27 5.23 28.79
C ALA A 90 -0.81 4.18 29.15
N LEU A 91 -0.95 3.11 28.36
CA LEU A 91 -1.90 2.03 28.64
C LEU A 91 -1.60 1.33 29.97
N SER A 92 -0.32 1.07 30.25
CA SER A 92 0.12 0.37 31.48
C SER A 92 -0.12 1.19 32.75
N LYS A 93 -0.07 2.53 32.66
CA LYS A 93 -0.35 3.42 33.80
C LYS A 93 -1.84 3.56 34.12
N ASN A 94 -2.71 3.10 33.23
CA ASN A 94 -4.13 3.38 33.26
C ASN A 94 -4.98 2.11 33.12
N GLU A 95 -4.54 0.98 33.70
CA GLU A 95 -5.22 -0.33 33.62
C GLU A 95 -6.71 -0.30 34.04
N SER A 96 -7.14 0.72 34.79
CA SER A 96 -8.52 0.93 35.23
C SER A 96 -9.35 1.89 34.35
N VAL A 97 -8.77 2.46 33.30
CA VAL A 97 -9.40 3.46 32.43
C VAL A 97 -9.78 2.83 31.10
N GLU A 98 -11.01 3.10 30.65
CA GLU A 98 -11.51 2.70 29.32
C GLU A 98 -10.52 3.07 28.21
N VAL A 99 -10.04 2.06 27.48
CA VAL A 99 -9.03 2.19 26.40
C VAL A 99 -9.44 3.19 25.31
N SER A 100 -10.75 3.29 25.04
CA SER A 100 -11.32 4.24 24.08
C SER A 100 -11.06 5.70 24.43
N ARG A 101 -10.64 6.01 25.67
CA ARG A 101 -10.20 7.35 26.07
C ARG A 101 -8.82 7.71 25.58
N PHE A 102 -7.98 6.75 25.21
CA PHE A 102 -6.61 7.00 24.76
C PHE A 102 -6.50 6.94 23.24
N VAL A 103 -7.20 5.99 22.62
CA VAL A 103 -7.17 5.79 21.17
C VAL A 103 -8.56 5.43 20.67
N SER A 104 -9.02 6.13 19.64
CA SER A 104 -10.22 5.79 18.88
C SER A 104 -9.89 5.61 17.39
N SER A 105 -10.81 4.97 16.66
CA SER A 105 -10.72 4.82 15.22
C SER A 105 -11.83 5.64 14.55
N ASN A 106 -11.52 6.19 13.38
CA ASN A 106 -12.40 7.03 12.58
C ASN A 106 -13.21 6.22 11.55
N ASN A 107 -13.03 4.89 11.51
CA ASN A 107 -13.74 3.98 10.60
C ASN A 107 -14.33 2.78 11.38
N ALA A 108 -14.81 1.74 10.69
CA ALA A 108 -15.47 0.60 11.31
C ALA A 108 -14.52 -0.39 12.04
N TRP A 109 -13.21 -0.30 11.83
CA TRP A 109 -12.23 -1.11 12.53
C TRP A 109 -11.89 -0.52 13.90
N THR A 110 -11.70 -1.38 14.90
CA THR A 110 -11.19 -0.96 16.21
C THR A 110 -9.71 -0.57 16.10
N PRO A 111 -9.18 0.24 17.04
CA PRO A 111 -7.74 0.53 17.08
C PRO A 111 -6.87 -0.73 17.08
N ALA A 112 -7.27 -1.76 17.85
CA ALA A 112 -6.57 -3.04 17.88
C ALA A 112 -6.52 -3.71 16.50
N GLN A 113 -7.58 -3.59 15.69
CA GLN A 113 -7.60 -4.14 14.33
C GLN A 113 -6.57 -3.45 13.42
N HIS A 114 -6.43 -2.13 13.50
CA HIS A 114 -5.38 -1.39 12.77
C HIS A 114 -3.97 -1.88 13.16
N PHE A 115 -3.66 -1.96 14.45
CA PHE A 115 -2.34 -2.38 14.93
C PHE A 115 -1.99 -3.82 14.51
N VAL A 116 -2.93 -4.75 14.63
CA VAL A 116 -2.72 -6.12 14.18
C VAL A 116 -2.55 -6.21 12.67
N HIS A 117 -3.33 -5.46 11.89
CA HIS A 117 -3.22 -5.48 10.44
C HIS A 117 -1.87 -4.93 9.96
N MET A 118 -1.39 -3.83 10.54
CA MET A 118 -0.03 -3.32 10.31
C MET A 118 1.03 -4.38 10.65
N ALA A 119 0.87 -5.07 11.79
CA ALA A 119 1.80 -6.13 12.20
C ALA A 119 1.80 -7.31 11.21
N GLN A 120 0.62 -7.74 10.77
CA GLN A 120 0.47 -8.82 9.78
C GLN A 120 1.19 -8.49 8.47
N SER A 121 1.09 -7.25 7.98
CA SER A 121 1.77 -6.82 6.76
C SER A 121 3.30 -6.99 6.88
N ILE A 122 3.87 -6.60 8.03
CA ILE A 122 5.29 -6.76 8.32
C ILE A 122 5.68 -8.22 8.48
N GLU A 123 4.93 -8.99 9.27
CA GLU A 123 5.17 -10.43 9.48
C GLU A 123 5.19 -11.20 8.16
N LEU A 124 4.28 -10.87 7.23
CA LEU A 124 4.18 -11.54 5.93
C LEU A 124 5.29 -11.11 4.96
N SER A 125 5.89 -9.93 5.14
CA SER A 125 7.10 -9.58 4.38
C SER A 125 8.29 -10.50 4.70
N ILE A 126 8.29 -11.13 5.88
CA ILE A 126 9.34 -12.06 6.33
C ILE A 126 8.94 -13.52 6.05
N ASN A 127 7.68 -13.86 6.36
CA ASN A 127 7.19 -15.23 6.33
C ASN A 127 6.54 -15.63 4.99
N GLY A 128 6.18 -14.65 4.16
CA GLY A 128 5.56 -14.84 2.86
C GLY A 128 4.06 -14.58 2.87
N TYR A 129 3.55 -13.95 1.80
CA TYR A 129 2.13 -13.68 1.64
C TYR A 129 1.39 -14.93 1.12
N PRO A 130 0.18 -15.24 1.63
CA PRO A 130 -0.52 -16.46 1.26
C PRO A 130 -1.15 -16.40 -0.14
N VAL A 131 -1.50 -15.20 -0.62
CA VAL A 131 -2.09 -15.00 -1.95
C VAL A 131 -1.41 -13.80 -2.62
N HIS A 132 -0.94 -14.01 -3.85
CA HIS A 132 -0.31 -12.98 -4.67
C HIS A 132 -1.21 -12.52 -5.81
N ARG A 133 -0.98 -11.30 -6.30
CA ARG A 133 -1.38 -10.91 -7.66
C ARG A 133 -0.63 -11.75 -8.69
N SER A 134 -1.12 -11.75 -9.93
CA SER A 134 -0.48 -12.48 -11.04
C SER A 134 0.96 -12.01 -11.25
N ASP A 135 1.81 -12.90 -11.79
CA ASP A 135 3.23 -12.56 -12.02
C ASP A 135 3.37 -11.40 -13.01
N THR A 136 2.53 -11.34 -14.04
CA THR A 136 2.50 -10.19 -14.96
C THR A 136 2.16 -8.89 -14.23
N PHE A 137 1.23 -8.90 -13.28
CA PHE A 137 0.94 -7.73 -12.47
C PHE A 137 2.16 -7.32 -11.63
N LYS A 138 2.77 -8.27 -10.91
CA LYS A 138 3.96 -8.03 -10.07
C LYS A 138 5.21 -7.65 -10.86
N SER A 139 5.31 -7.99 -12.14
CA SER A 139 6.44 -7.60 -12.99
C SER A 139 6.29 -6.22 -13.65
N PHE A 140 5.06 -5.72 -13.82
CA PHE A 140 4.83 -4.47 -14.56
C PHE A 140 4.07 -3.42 -13.74
N VAL A 141 2.87 -3.74 -13.28
CA VAL A 141 1.98 -2.77 -12.62
C VAL A 141 2.42 -2.50 -11.19
N GLY A 142 2.79 -3.55 -10.46
CA GLY A 142 3.24 -3.46 -9.07
C GLY A 142 4.43 -2.52 -8.87
N PRO A 143 5.57 -2.74 -9.56
CA PRO A 143 6.75 -1.90 -9.44
C PRO A 143 6.50 -0.46 -9.87
N LEU A 144 5.67 -0.25 -10.89
CA LEU A 144 5.28 1.11 -11.33
C LEU A 144 4.47 1.83 -10.24
N ALA A 145 3.47 1.17 -9.66
CA ALA A 145 2.69 1.73 -8.55
C ALA A 145 3.58 2.05 -7.35
N PHE A 146 4.48 1.12 -6.98
CA PHE A 146 5.42 1.32 -5.89
C PHE A 146 6.40 2.48 -6.14
N SER A 147 6.87 2.67 -7.37
CA SER A 147 7.70 3.82 -7.74
C SER A 147 6.97 5.15 -7.55
N VAL A 148 5.69 5.22 -7.94
CA VAL A 148 4.85 6.41 -7.72
C VAL A 148 4.69 6.68 -6.22
N PHE A 149 4.35 5.66 -5.42
CA PHE A 149 4.23 5.81 -3.97
C PHE A 149 5.54 6.24 -3.31
N SER A 150 6.65 5.64 -3.72
CA SER A 150 7.99 6.00 -3.23
C SER A 150 8.36 7.44 -3.56
N SER A 151 7.99 7.94 -4.74
CA SER A 151 8.23 9.34 -5.12
C SER A 151 7.43 10.34 -4.28
N LYS A 152 6.28 9.90 -3.73
CA LYS A 152 5.36 10.70 -2.91
C LYS A 152 5.58 10.52 -1.41
N GLY A 153 6.26 9.47 -1.01
CA GLY A 153 6.38 9.06 0.39
C GLY A 153 5.06 8.57 1.01
N ALA A 154 4.09 8.15 0.20
CA ALA A 154 2.77 7.72 0.67
C ALA A 154 2.11 6.74 -0.32
N SER A 155 1.32 5.80 0.21
CA SER A 155 0.39 4.96 -0.54
C SER A 155 -1.07 5.40 -0.33
N THR A 156 -1.97 4.83 -1.13
CA THR A 156 -3.42 4.95 -0.95
C THR A 156 -4.04 3.56 -1.09
N HIS A 157 -4.62 3.03 -0.02
CA HIS A 157 -5.42 1.82 -0.05
C HIS A 157 -6.64 1.93 0.88
N ASN A 158 -7.58 0.99 0.75
CA ASN A 158 -8.66 0.86 1.71
C ASN A 158 -8.10 0.23 2.98
N THR A 159 -8.00 1.02 4.06
CA THR A 159 -7.47 0.60 5.36
C THR A 159 -8.34 -0.44 6.08
N MET A 160 -9.54 -0.73 5.55
CA MET A 160 -10.39 -1.82 6.02
C MET A 160 -10.31 -3.08 5.13
N GLU A 161 -9.44 -3.09 4.11
CA GLU A 161 -9.20 -4.25 3.27
C GLU A 161 -8.27 -5.24 3.96
N LEU A 162 -8.63 -6.53 3.96
CA LEU A 162 -7.76 -7.57 4.47
C LEU A 162 -6.62 -7.85 3.50
N ILE A 163 -5.46 -8.24 4.04
CA ILE A 163 -4.38 -8.79 3.21
C ILE A 163 -4.92 -10.07 2.55
N PRO A 164 -4.78 -10.24 1.22
CA PRO A 164 -5.33 -11.39 0.53
C PRO A 164 -4.92 -12.72 1.17
N GLY A 165 -5.90 -13.56 1.52
CA GLY A 165 -5.68 -14.89 2.09
C GLY A 165 -5.37 -14.93 3.58
N THR A 166 -5.35 -13.80 4.30
CA THR A 166 -5.21 -13.78 5.76
C THR A 166 -6.56 -13.94 6.46
N LYS A 167 -6.51 -14.35 7.73
CA LYS A 167 -7.70 -14.39 8.59
C LYS A 167 -8.12 -12.96 8.95
N PRO A 168 -9.44 -12.67 8.99
CA PRO A 168 -9.94 -11.40 9.51
C PRO A 168 -9.40 -11.11 10.91
N VAL A 169 -9.11 -9.84 11.18
CA VAL A 169 -8.67 -9.43 12.51
C VAL A 169 -9.87 -9.33 13.44
N THR A 170 -9.85 -10.08 14.54
CA THR A 170 -10.91 -10.06 15.55
C THR A 170 -10.87 -8.75 16.36
N PRO A 171 -12.03 -8.10 16.61
CA PRO A 171 -12.07 -6.82 17.32
C PRO A 171 -11.72 -6.94 18.82
N ASP A 172 -11.81 -8.13 19.40
CA ASP A 172 -11.73 -8.37 20.86
C ASP A 172 -10.30 -8.47 21.40
N LEU A 173 -9.26 -8.30 20.57
CA LEU A 173 -7.88 -8.35 21.05
C LEU A 173 -7.59 -7.13 21.93
N PRO A 174 -7.03 -7.29 23.15
CA PRO A 174 -6.63 -6.16 23.97
C PRO A 174 -5.66 -5.24 23.24
N LEU A 175 -5.88 -3.92 23.31
CA LEU A 175 -5.08 -2.95 22.57
C LEU A 175 -3.58 -3.05 22.89
N SER A 176 -3.22 -3.27 24.15
CA SER A 176 -1.83 -3.48 24.56
C SER A 176 -1.19 -4.69 23.86
N GLN A 177 -1.92 -5.78 23.67
CA GLN A 177 -1.41 -6.94 22.92
C GLN A 177 -1.24 -6.61 21.43
N ALA A 178 -2.16 -5.85 20.84
CA ALA A 178 -2.09 -5.42 19.44
C ALA A 178 -0.88 -4.50 19.18
N VAL A 179 -0.66 -3.51 20.05
CA VAL A 179 0.49 -2.60 19.98
C VAL A 179 1.79 -3.36 20.18
N ASN A 180 1.85 -4.27 21.15
CA ASN A 180 3.05 -5.07 21.40
C ASN A 180 3.40 -5.98 20.22
N ARG A 181 2.38 -6.54 19.55
CA ARG A 181 2.58 -7.34 18.34
C ARG A 181 3.19 -6.50 17.21
N LEU A 182 2.74 -5.27 17.00
CA LEU A 182 3.34 -4.39 15.99
C LEU A 182 4.80 -4.05 16.32
N ILE A 183 5.12 -3.75 17.59
CA ILE A 183 6.52 -3.53 18.02
C ILE A 183 7.37 -4.76 17.69
N ALA A 184 6.90 -5.96 18.06
CA ALA A 184 7.62 -7.21 17.81
C ALA A 184 7.80 -7.49 16.30
N ALA A 185 6.78 -7.20 15.48
CA ALA A 185 6.87 -7.35 14.02
C ALA A 185 7.93 -6.42 13.42
N ILE A 186 7.99 -5.15 13.86
CA ILE A 186 9.02 -4.20 13.41
C ILE A 186 10.42 -4.69 13.81
N GLU A 187 10.61 -5.13 15.05
CA GLU A 187 11.89 -5.63 15.55
C GLU A 187 12.34 -6.92 14.82
N MET A 188 11.40 -7.81 14.51
CA MET A 188 11.66 -9.00 13.70
C MET A 188 12.09 -8.63 12.29
N PHE A 189 11.44 -7.66 11.67
CA PHE A 189 11.80 -7.19 10.33
C PHE A 189 13.18 -6.52 10.30
N GLU A 190 13.49 -5.65 11.27
CA GLU A 190 14.80 -4.99 11.36
C GLU A 190 15.96 -5.95 11.62
N SER A 191 15.70 -7.10 12.25
CA SER A 191 16.68 -8.16 12.49
C SER A 191 16.78 -9.20 11.36
N SER A 192 15.88 -9.12 10.36
CA SER A 192 15.86 -10.05 9.23
C SER A 192 16.88 -9.66 8.16
N ASP A 193 17.58 -10.64 7.62
CA ASP A 193 18.52 -10.47 6.50
C ASP A 193 17.86 -10.71 5.13
N LYS A 194 16.61 -11.18 5.13
CA LYS A 194 15.85 -11.58 3.94
C LYS A 194 14.38 -11.21 4.09
N VAL A 195 13.76 -10.99 2.94
CA VAL A 195 12.33 -10.69 2.78
C VAL A 195 11.78 -11.54 1.63
N GLN A 196 10.49 -11.84 1.70
CA GLN A 196 9.75 -12.54 0.65
C GLN A 196 9.23 -11.56 -0.39
N SER A 197 8.83 -12.06 -1.55
CA SER A 197 8.19 -11.24 -2.60
C SER A 197 6.92 -10.57 -2.09
N HIS A 198 6.71 -9.30 -2.40
CA HIS A 198 5.49 -8.59 -2.01
C HIS A 198 4.29 -9.08 -2.83
N PHE A 199 3.14 -9.26 -2.19
CA PHE A 199 1.95 -9.82 -2.85
C PHE A 199 1.46 -9.01 -4.05
N ALA A 200 1.70 -7.70 -4.08
CA ALA A 200 1.30 -6.80 -5.15
C ALA A 200 2.47 -6.17 -5.93
N TYR A 201 3.61 -5.93 -5.26
CA TYR A 201 4.71 -5.14 -5.84
C TYR A 201 5.82 -6.01 -6.43
N GLY A 202 5.78 -7.33 -6.20
CA GLY A 202 6.86 -8.22 -6.61
C GLY A 202 8.06 -8.14 -5.65
N ASP A 203 9.24 -8.43 -6.16
CA ASP A 203 10.45 -8.48 -5.35
C ASP A 203 10.88 -7.07 -4.96
N LEU A 204 10.98 -6.83 -3.66
CA LEU A 204 11.47 -5.58 -3.08
C LEU A 204 12.72 -5.86 -2.27
N THR A 205 13.66 -4.92 -2.29
CA THR A 205 14.77 -4.88 -1.35
C THR A 205 14.28 -4.61 0.07
N ILE A 206 15.11 -4.88 1.08
CA ILE A 206 14.80 -4.54 2.49
C ILE A 206 14.50 -3.04 2.65
N ALA A 207 15.26 -2.17 1.99
CA ALA A 207 15.05 -0.73 2.03
C ALA A 207 13.71 -0.31 1.39
N GLU A 208 13.32 -0.96 0.30
CA GLU A 208 12.01 -0.73 -0.32
C GLU A 208 10.86 -1.25 0.57
N TYR A 209 11.05 -2.37 1.26
CA TYR A 209 10.09 -2.83 2.26
C TYR A 209 9.99 -1.89 3.46
N GLN A 210 11.08 -1.29 3.92
CA GLN A 210 11.03 -0.25 4.96
C GLN A 210 10.09 0.89 4.53
N ASN A 211 10.22 1.35 3.29
CA ASN A 211 9.34 2.36 2.72
C ASN A 211 7.88 1.87 2.62
N ALA A 212 7.66 0.66 2.09
CA ALA A 212 6.32 0.08 1.97
C ALA A 212 5.62 -0.03 3.34
N HIS A 213 6.33 -0.49 4.37
CA HIS A 213 5.84 -0.58 5.74
C HIS A 213 5.53 0.80 6.32
N LEU A 214 6.39 1.79 6.09
CA LEU A 214 6.13 3.17 6.53
C LEU A 214 4.91 3.77 5.85
N PHE A 215 4.72 3.56 4.56
CA PHE A 215 3.55 4.07 3.85
C PHE A 215 2.27 3.43 4.42
N HIS A 216 2.29 2.11 4.59
CA HIS A 216 1.19 1.35 5.16
C HIS A 216 0.85 1.81 6.59
N ILE A 217 1.85 1.93 7.46
CA ILE A 217 1.67 2.41 8.84
C ILE A 217 1.09 3.82 8.85
N ASN A 218 1.64 4.74 8.05
CA ASN A 218 1.17 6.13 8.00
C ASN A 218 -0.26 6.26 7.49
N GLU A 219 -0.70 5.37 6.59
CA GLU A 219 -2.11 5.32 6.18
C GLU A 219 -3.02 4.88 7.32
N HIS A 220 -2.71 3.75 7.98
CA HIS A 220 -3.51 3.29 9.11
C HIS A 220 -3.49 4.25 10.29
N TRP A 221 -2.40 5.01 10.47
CA TRP A 221 -2.27 5.98 11.55
C TRP A 221 -3.22 7.17 11.39
N GLN A 222 -3.57 7.55 10.16
CA GLN A 222 -4.52 8.64 9.89
C GLN A 222 -5.96 8.30 10.31
N ASP A 223 -6.30 7.02 10.38
CA ASP A 223 -7.59 6.56 10.87
C ASP A 223 -7.66 6.47 12.39
N LEU A 224 -6.54 6.67 13.09
CA LEU A 224 -6.47 6.64 14.54
C LEU A 224 -6.43 8.07 15.12
N SER A 225 -7.22 8.29 16.15
CA SER A 225 -7.18 9.52 16.95
C SER A 225 -6.61 9.21 18.33
N PHE A 226 -5.70 10.05 18.81
CA PHE A 226 -5.02 9.91 20.09
C PHE A 226 -5.39 11.08 21.00
N ALA A 227 -5.65 10.80 22.29
CA ALA A 227 -6.03 11.81 23.29
C ALA A 227 -4.82 12.48 23.96
#